data_AF-A0A535AA42-F1
#
_entry.id   AF-A0A535AA42-F1
#
_cell.length_a   1.000
_cell.length_b   1.000
_cell.length_c   1.000
_cell.angle_alpha   90.00
_cell.angle_beta   90.00
_cell.angle_gamma   90.00
#
_symmetry.space_group_name_H-M   'P 1'
#
loop_
_entity.id
_entity.type
_entity.pdbx_description
1 polymer ?
#
loop_
_entity_poly.entity_id
_entity_poly.type
_entity_poly.pdbx_seq_one_letter_code
_entity_poly.pdbx_strand_id
1 'polypeptide(L)'
;MFSRDRNDRSSARLDLERDGDGLRVTDHACGRIDLQLIKITGSAFADFARDEHTTLPERPDRPLYVWLDVGWRYADVADALGDNPAAYVAGEQVADLAASVFHQFVSLSIQHLVHEIGTRMLERWPQLAEVSFEAQNRLWDVVGESDTDPRLKTYADPRPPFGRIGLVMRPG
;
A
#
# COMPACT_ATOMS: atom_id res chain seq x y z
N MET A 1 2.93 -26.12 15.50
CA MET A 1 2.97 -26.44 14.06
C MET A 1 3.02 -25.13 13.29
N PHE A 2 3.93 -24.98 12.33
CA PHE A 2 4.07 -23.77 11.50
C PHE A 2 3.67 -24.09 10.05
N SER A 3 3.19 -23.11 9.28
CA SER A 3 2.90 -23.25 7.84
C SER A 3 3.79 -22.34 7.01
N ARG A 4 4.12 -22.76 5.79
CA ARG A 4 4.82 -21.91 4.81
C ARG A 4 3.81 -21.06 4.08
N ASP A 5 3.77 -19.78 4.43
CA ASP A 5 2.96 -18.79 3.75
C ASP A 5 3.66 -18.21 2.50
N ARG A 6 2.86 -17.73 1.54
CA ARG A 6 3.27 -17.14 0.25
C ARG A 6 2.57 -15.81 -0.03
N ASN A 7 1.95 -15.22 1.00
CA ASN A 7 1.32 -13.90 0.92
C ASN A 7 2.36 -12.79 1.08
N ASP A 8 1.97 -11.72 1.75
CA ASP A 8 2.83 -10.59 2.07
C ASP A 8 3.95 -10.97 3.05
N ARG A 9 5.08 -10.27 2.92
CA ARG A 9 6.27 -10.51 3.74
C ARG A 9 7.01 -9.22 4.03
N SER A 10 7.75 -9.21 5.13
CA SER A 10 8.65 -8.11 5.46
C SER A 10 9.91 -8.16 4.58
N SER A 11 10.43 -7.00 4.19
CA SER A 11 11.67 -6.82 3.44
C SER A 11 12.57 -5.79 4.12
N ALA A 12 13.88 -5.95 3.95
CA ALA A 12 14.87 -5.00 4.44
C ALA A 12 16.07 -4.95 3.49
N ARG A 13 16.69 -3.76 3.37
CA ARG A 13 17.94 -3.51 2.66
C ARG A 13 18.81 -2.60 3.52
N LEU A 14 20.10 -2.92 3.60
CA LEU A 14 21.14 -2.04 4.12
C LEU A 14 22.29 -1.98 3.12
N ASP A 15 22.76 -0.77 2.84
CA ASP A 15 23.99 -0.53 2.10
C ASP A 15 25.07 -0.08 3.10
N LEU A 16 26.25 -0.67 2.98
CA LEU A 16 27.36 -0.50 3.91
C LEU A 16 28.62 -0.10 3.14
N GLU A 17 29.37 0.86 3.69
CA GLU A 17 30.70 1.21 3.23
C GLU A 17 31.72 1.00 4.34
N ARG A 18 32.96 0.70 3.95
CA ARG A 18 34.10 0.70 4.88
C ARG A 18 34.48 2.16 5.19
N ASP A 19 34.64 2.45 6.47
CA ASP A 19 35.08 3.76 6.96
C ASP A 19 36.29 3.54 7.91
N GLY A 20 37.49 3.64 7.35
CA GLY A 20 38.72 3.22 8.05
C GLY A 20 38.69 1.74 8.46
N ASP A 21 38.85 1.50 9.76
CA ASP A 21 38.73 0.16 10.37
C ASP A 21 37.28 -0.22 10.70
N GLY A 22 36.31 0.67 10.48
CA GLY A 22 34.89 0.49 10.78
C GLY A 22 34.01 0.24 9.55
N LEU A 23 32.71 0.06 9.82
CA LEU A 23 31.64 0.02 8.83
C LEU A 23 30.67 1.17 9.10
N ARG A 24 30.18 1.81 8.04
CA ARG A 24 29.16 2.85 8.08
C ARG A 24 27.98 2.44 7.22
N VAL A 25 26.76 2.58 7.75
CA VAL A 25 25.54 2.43 6.96
C VAL A 25 25.38 3.66 6.09
N THR A 26 25.21 3.47 4.78
CA THR A 26 25.08 4.55 3.80
C THR A 26 23.66 4.70 3.27
N ASP A 27 22.89 3.61 3.25
CA ASP A 27 21.49 3.60 2.85
C ASP A 27 20.75 2.48 3.59
N HIS A 28 19.46 2.66 3.81
CA HIS A 28 18.59 1.62 4.33
C HIS A 28 17.16 1.76 3.82
N ALA A 29 16.48 0.62 3.71
CA ALA A 29 15.05 0.57 3.42
C ALA A 29 14.41 -0.60 4.15
N CYS A 30 13.22 -0.38 4.68
CA CYS A 30 12.35 -1.42 5.22
C CYS A 30 11.07 -1.49 4.39
N GLY A 31 10.39 -2.63 4.40
CA GLY A 31 9.14 -2.75 3.68
C GLY A 31 8.27 -3.93 4.08
N ARG A 32 7.02 -3.87 3.65
CA ARG A 32 6.05 -4.95 3.61
C ARG A 32 5.60 -5.07 2.15
N ILE A 33 5.93 -6.19 1.52
CA ILE A 33 5.75 -6.39 0.07
C ILE A 33 4.78 -7.52 -0.21
N ASP A 34 4.17 -7.48 -1.39
CA ASP A 34 3.15 -8.41 -1.91
C ASP A 34 1.83 -8.41 -1.11
N LEU A 35 1.46 -7.27 -0.51
CA LEU A 35 0.16 -7.13 0.15
C LEU A 35 -0.96 -7.04 -0.90
N GLN A 36 -1.99 -7.88 -0.77
CA GLN A 36 -3.09 -7.96 -1.72
C GLN A 36 -4.40 -7.76 -0.96
N LEU A 37 -5.06 -6.61 -1.17
CA LEU A 37 -6.26 -6.23 -0.44
C LEU A 37 -7.41 -5.96 -1.39
N ILE A 38 -8.57 -6.54 -1.10
CA ILE A 38 -9.82 -6.23 -1.79
C ILE A 38 -10.86 -5.67 -0.81
N LYS A 39 -11.48 -4.56 -1.21
CA LYS A 39 -12.65 -4.00 -0.55
C LYS A 39 -13.81 -4.03 -1.52
N ILE A 40 -14.90 -4.70 -1.17
CA ILE A 40 -16.04 -4.97 -2.07
C ILE A 40 -16.96 -3.76 -2.29
N THR A 41 -17.02 -2.83 -1.32
CA THR A 41 -17.83 -1.61 -1.34
C THR A 41 -17.11 -0.47 -0.62
N GLY A 42 -17.60 0.77 -0.76
CA GLY A 42 -17.01 1.92 -0.10
C GLY A 42 -15.67 2.33 -0.71
N SER A 43 -15.51 2.13 -2.01
CA SER A 43 -14.45 2.71 -2.84
C SER A 43 -15.07 3.37 -4.05
N ALA A 44 -14.93 4.68 -4.17
CA ALA A 44 -15.40 5.44 -5.31
C ALA A 44 -14.29 5.57 -6.37
N PHE A 45 -14.70 5.81 -7.60
CA PHE A 45 -13.84 6.31 -8.67
C PHE A 45 -14.56 7.46 -9.34
N ALA A 46 -14.42 8.63 -8.73
CA ALA A 46 -15.09 9.86 -9.08
C ALA A 46 -14.10 11.03 -8.99
N ASP A 47 -14.45 12.19 -9.55
CA ASP A 47 -13.69 13.44 -9.47
C ASP A 47 -12.25 13.39 -10.03
N PHE A 48 -11.96 12.51 -11.01
CA PHE A 48 -10.70 12.53 -11.75
C PHE A 48 -10.76 13.54 -12.91
N ALA A 49 -9.60 14.09 -13.29
CA ALA A 49 -9.50 15.01 -14.42
C ALA A 49 -10.01 14.35 -15.71
N ARG A 50 -10.87 15.06 -16.46
CA ARG A 50 -11.46 14.57 -17.71
C ARG A 50 -10.88 15.32 -18.90
N ASP A 51 -10.42 14.57 -19.89
CA ASP A 51 -9.93 15.04 -21.19
C ASP A 51 -10.51 14.19 -22.34
N GLU A 52 -10.06 14.46 -23.57
CA GLU A 52 -10.51 13.75 -24.79
C GLU A 52 -10.18 12.24 -24.80
N HIS A 53 -9.30 11.78 -23.91
CA HIS A 53 -8.93 10.36 -23.76
C HIS A 53 -9.64 9.68 -22.58
N THR A 54 -10.43 10.43 -21.82
CA THR A 54 -11.10 9.95 -20.62
C THR A 54 -12.40 9.21 -20.94
N THR A 55 -12.27 7.90 -21.13
CA THR A 55 -13.39 7.00 -21.50
C THR A 55 -14.04 6.30 -20.31
N LEU A 56 -13.42 6.34 -19.12
CA LEU A 56 -13.90 5.63 -17.94
C LEU A 56 -15.13 6.33 -17.32
N PRO A 57 -16.21 5.59 -16.99
CA PRO A 57 -17.34 6.14 -16.27
C PRO A 57 -16.97 6.39 -14.79
N GLU A 58 -17.59 7.40 -14.20
CA GLU A 58 -17.56 7.56 -12.75
C GLU A 58 -18.32 6.43 -12.09
N ARG A 59 -17.79 5.90 -10.99
CA ARG A 59 -18.45 4.86 -10.21
C ARG A 59 -18.53 5.33 -8.76
N PRO A 60 -19.74 5.62 -8.23
CA PRO A 60 -19.89 6.03 -6.84
C PRO A 60 -19.54 4.91 -5.87
N ASP A 61 -19.64 3.65 -6.31
CA ASP A 61 -19.16 2.49 -5.57
C ASP A 61 -18.65 1.42 -6.55
N ARG A 62 -17.50 0.85 -6.23
CA ARG A 62 -16.93 -0.31 -6.92
C ARG A 62 -16.08 -1.13 -5.95
N PRO A 63 -15.91 -2.43 -6.20
CA PRO A 63 -14.80 -3.14 -5.60
C PRO A 63 -13.49 -2.43 -5.94
N LEU A 64 -12.55 -2.40 -5.00
CA LEU A 64 -11.19 -1.99 -5.24
C LEU A 64 -10.28 -3.13 -4.83
N TYR A 65 -9.55 -3.67 -5.81
CA TYR A 65 -8.53 -4.68 -5.57
C TYR A 65 -7.17 -4.07 -5.84
N VAL A 66 -6.34 -3.97 -4.80
CA VAL A 66 -5.03 -3.33 -4.84
C VAL A 66 -3.95 -4.32 -4.43
N TRP A 67 -2.87 -4.36 -5.20
CA TRP A 67 -1.60 -4.92 -4.75
C TRP A 67 -0.73 -3.77 -4.27
N LEU A 68 -0.11 -3.92 -3.11
CA LEU A 68 0.56 -2.84 -2.41
C LEU A 68 1.88 -3.33 -1.82
N ASP A 69 2.96 -2.65 -2.23
CA ASP A 69 4.22 -2.68 -1.51
C ASP A 69 4.34 -1.38 -0.73
N VAL A 70 4.56 -1.50 0.59
CA VAL A 70 4.72 -0.37 1.50
C VAL A 70 6.16 -0.34 2.00
N GLY A 71 6.89 0.72 1.71
CA GLY A 71 8.24 0.96 2.17
C GLY A 71 8.30 2.05 3.23
N TRP A 72 9.32 2.00 4.08
CA TRP A 72 9.64 3.09 5.01
C TRP A 72 11.12 3.17 5.30
N ARG A 73 11.55 4.37 5.72
CA ARG A 73 12.91 4.66 6.15
C ARG A 73 12.86 5.40 7.48
N TYR A 74 13.70 4.98 8.41
CA TYR A 74 13.87 5.66 9.69
C TYR A 74 14.73 6.91 9.55
N ALA A 75 14.48 7.92 10.39
CA ALA A 75 15.35 9.07 10.54
C ALA A 75 16.72 8.68 11.15
N ASP A 76 16.70 7.78 12.13
CA ASP A 76 17.89 7.12 12.66
C ASP A 76 17.84 5.62 12.32
N VAL A 77 18.86 5.12 11.61
CA VAL A 77 18.93 3.71 11.24
C VAL A 77 19.05 2.77 12.45
N ALA A 78 19.51 3.25 13.60
CA ALA A 78 19.58 2.47 14.83
C ALA A 78 18.19 1.95 15.26
N ASP A 79 17.12 2.70 14.99
CA ASP A 79 15.75 2.29 15.30
C ASP A 79 15.30 1.07 14.47
N ALA A 80 15.95 0.81 13.33
CA ALA A 80 15.70 -0.38 12.50
C ALA A 80 16.40 -1.64 13.01
N LEU A 81 17.39 -1.51 13.90
CA LEU A 81 18.25 -2.63 14.35
C LEU A 81 17.67 -3.39 15.55
N GLY A 82 16.64 -2.85 16.20
CA GLY A 82 15.91 -3.54 17.27
C GLY A 82 16.52 -3.43 18.67
N ASP A 83 17.60 -2.66 18.85
CA ASP A 83 18.20 -2.39 20.17
C ASP A 83 17.22 -1.66 21.12
N ASN A 84 16.33 -0.84 20.55
CA ASN A 84 15.16 -0.28 21.21
C ASN A 84 13.88 -0.81 20.55
N PRO A 85 13.27 -1.90 21.06
CA PRO A 85 12.07 -2.48 20.46
C PRO A 85 10.87 -1.54 20.39
N ALA A 86 10.82 -0.48 21.21
CA ALA A 86 9.73 0.49 21.19
C ALA A 86 9.83 1.46 19.98
N ALA A 87 11.03 1.67 19.43
CA ALA A 87 11.23 2.49 18.24
C ALA A 87 11.10 1.67 16.93
N TYR A 88 11.20 0.35 17.01
CA TYR A 88 11.08 -0.51 15.85
C TYR A 88 9.64 -0.59 15.32
N VAL A 89 9.48 -0.39 14.02
CA VAL A 89 8.24 -0.54 13.25
C VAL A 89 8.22 -1.93 12.60
N ALA A 90 7.34 -2.80 13.10
CA ALA A 90 7.18 -4.13 12.54
C ALA A 90 6.33 -4.11 11.26
N GLY A 91 6.71 -4.91 10.25
CA GLY A 91 6.00 -4.97 8.97
C GLY A 91 4.55 -5.44 9.11
N GLU A 92 4.26 -6.27 10.11
CA GLU A 92 2.90 -6.70 10.47
C GLU A 92 2.03 -5.50 10.91
N GLN A 93 2.59 -4.57 11.69
CA GLN A 93 1.85 -3.37 12.11
C GLN A 93 1.54 -2.45 10.94
N VAL A 94 2.42 -2.42 9.94
CA VAL A 94 2.22 -1.67 8.69
C VAL A 94 1.11 -2.31 7.85
N ALA A 95 1.11 -3.64 7.72
CA ALA A 95 0.03 -4.38 7.05
C ALA A 95 -1.33 -4.14 7.72
N ASP A 96 -1.39 -4.25 9.05
CA ASP A 96 -2.60 -4.02 9.84
C ASP A 96 -3.11 -2.58 9.69
N LEU A 97 -2.21 -1.59 9.71
CA LEU A 97 -2.57 -0.19 9.51
C LEU A 97 -3.14 0.02 8.11
N ALA A 98 -2.48 -0.49 7.07
CA ALA A 98 -2.94 -0.36 5.69
C ALA A 98 -4.34 -0.98 5.51
N ALA A 99 -4.57 -2.18 6.06
CA ALA A 99 -5.87 -2.85 6.01
C ALA A 99 -6.95 -2.06 6.78
N SER A 100 -6.62 -1.56 7.98
CA SER A 100 -7.54 -0.76 8.81
C SER A 100 -7.94 0.55 8.13
N VAL A 101 -6.96 1.28 7.57
CA VAL A 101 -7.22 2.49 6.79
C VAL A 101 -8.09 2.18 5.59
N PHE A 102 -7.75 1.14 4.83
CA PHE A 102 -8.53 0.77 3.65
C PHE A 102 -9.99 0.42 4.00
N HIS A 103 -10.21 -0.24 5.14
CA HIS A 103 -11.57 -0.52 5.64
C HIS A 103 -12.33 0.77 5.99
N GLN A 104 -11.74 1.65 6.80
CA GLN A 104 -12.39 2.85 7.36
C GLN A 104 -12.56 3.98 6.34
N PHE A 105 -11.66 4.09 5.37
CA PHE A 105 -11.58 5.21 4.46
C PHE A 105 -12.38 4.96 3.18
N VAL A 106 -13.19 5.93 2.77
CA VAL A 106 -13.85 5.94 1.45
C VAL A 106 -12.90 6.60 0.47
N SER A 107 -12.09 5.79 -0.22
CA SER A 107 -11.14 6.30 -1.20
C SER A 107 -11.84 6.72 -2.49
N LEU A 108 -11.38 7.81 -3.09
CA LEU A 108 -11.81 8.28 -4.43
C LEU A 108 -10.92 7.71 -5.55
N SER A 109 -9.74 7.22 -5.18
CA SER A 109 -8.73 6.65 -6.07
C SER A 109 -7.69 5.87 -5.25
N ILE A 110 -6.83 5.10 -5.92
CA ILE A 110 -5.71 4.43 -5.24
C ILE A 110 -4.72 5.49 -4.72
N GLN A 111 -4.51 6.57 -5.46
CA GLN A 111 -3.67 7.69 -5.04
C GLN A 111 -4.16 8.29 -3.72
N HIS A 112 -5.48 8.48 -3.59
CA HIS A 112 -6.09 8.99 -2.36
C HIS A 112 -5.91 8.00 -1.20
N LEU A 113 -6.08 6.70 -1.46
CA LEU A 113 -5.87 5.65 -0.46
C LEU A 113 -4.42 5.60 0.05
N VAL A 114 -3.42 5.56 -0.84
CA VAL A 114 -2.02 5.45 -0.41
C VAL A 114 -1.52 6.71 0.28
N HIS A 115 -2.03 7.89 -0.11
CA HIS A 115 -1.75 9.14 0.60
C HIS A 115 -2.31 9.11 2.03
N GLU A 116 -3.55 8.66 2.21
CA GLU A 116 -4.15 8.52 3.54
C GLU A 116 -3.37 7.50 4.40
N ILE A 117 -3.01 6.34 3.84
CA ILE A 117 -2.17 5.35 4.54
C ILE A 117 -0.85 6.01 4.97
N GLY A 118 -0.13 6.66 4.05
CA GLY A 118 1.15 7.31 4.33
C GLY A 118 1.05 8.39 5.40
N THR A 119 -0.01 9.20 5.36
CA THR A 119 -0.29 10.23 6.38
C THR A 119 -0.41 9.58 7.77
N ARG A 120 -1.24 8.53 7.90
CA ARG A 120 -1.41 7.83 9.19
C ARG A 120 -0.15 7.09 9.65
N MET A 121 0.68 6.60 8.72
CA MET A 121 1.96 5.99 9.07
C MET A 121 2.90 7.02 9.69
N LEU A 122 3.06 8.19 9.06
CA LEU A 122 3.94 9.25 9.56
C LEU A 122 3.45 9.85 10.88
N GLU A 123 2.13 9.93 11.10
CA GLU A 123 1.56 10.32 12.39
C GLU A 123 1.79 9.28 13.49
N ARG A 124 1.63 8.00 13.17
CA ARG A 124 1.77 6.89 14.14
C ARG A 124 3.22 6.63 14.51
N TRP A 125 4.14 6.79 13.56
CA TRP A 125 5.56 6.50 13.71
C TRP A 125 6.42 7.73 13.39
N PRO A 126 6.51 8.69 14.33
CA PRO A 126 7.24 9.93 14.12
C PRO A 126 8.76 9.74 13.92
N GLN A 127 9.30 8.57 14.21
CA GLN A 127 10.69 8.19 13.94
C GLN A 127 10.96 7.90 12.44
N LEU A 128 9.93 7.81 11.61
CA LEU A 128 10.08 7.60 10.16
C LEU A 128 10.41 8.92 9.45
N ALA A 129 11.44 8.91 8.62
CA ALA A 129 11.80 10.02 7.74
C ALA A 129 11.08 9.98 6.39
N GLU A 130 10.64 8.79 5.97
CA GLU A 130 10.01 8.58 4.67
C GLU A 130 9.10 7.34 4.70
N VAL A 131 7.99 7.43 3.98
CA VAL A 131 7.16 6.27 3.61
C VAL A 131 6.98 6.25 2.10
N SER A 132 6.96 5.08 1.50
CA SER A 132 6.84 4.89 0.07
C SER A 132 5.83 3.80 -0.28
N PHE A 133 5.21 3.94 -1.45
CA PHE A 133 4.20 3.02 -1.94
C PHE A 133 4.46 2.68 -3.39
N GLU A 134 4.38 1.40 -3.70
CA GLU A 134 4.12 0.91 -5.06
C GLU A 134 2.78 0.17 -5.05
N ALA A 135 1.79 0.72 -5.76
CA ALA A 135 0.45 0.17 -5.81
C ALA A 135 0.06 -0.22 -7.23
N GLN A 136 -0.68 -1.33 -7.37
CA GLN A 136 -1.22 -1.79 -8.64
C GLN A 136 -2.74 -1.94 -8.56
N ASN A 137 -3.46 -1.40 -9.55
CA ASN A 137 -4.89 -1.61 -9.69
C ASN A 137 -5.16 -2.97 -10.35
N ARG A 138 -5.70 -3.92 -9.58
CA ARG A 138 -6.02 -5.28 -10.04
C ARG A 138 -7.52 -5.54 -10.12
N LEU A 139 -8.33 -4.48 -10.25
CA LEU A 139 -9.78 -4.59 -10.29
C LEU A 139 -10.27 -5.55 -11.38
N TRP A 140 -11.17 -6.46 -10.99
CA TRP A 140 -11.85 -7.40 -11.87
C TRP A 140 -12.88 -6.75 -12.80
N ASP A 141 -13.12 -7.41 -13.93
CA ASP A 141 -14.19 -7.07 -14.86
C ASP A 141 -15.50 -7.73 -14.41
N VAL A 142 -16.62 -6.99 -14.52
CA VAL A 142 -17.96 -7.54 -14.27
C VAL A 142 -18.38 -8.37 -15.48
N VAL A 143 -18.69 -9.65 -15.27
CA VAL A 143 -19.09 -10.59 -16.34
C VAL A 143 -20.55 -11.05 -16.23
N GLY A 144 -21.22 -10.72 -15.13
CA GLY A 144 -22.64 -10.99 -14.96
C GLY A 144 -23.24 -10.19 -13.82
N GLU A 145 -24.50 -9.81 -13.97
CA GLU A 145 -25.31 -9.14 -12.94
C GLU A 145 -26.62 -9.92 -12.79
N SER A 146 -27.14 -9.97 -11.56
CA SER A 146 -28.42 -10.62 -11.31
C SER A 146 -29.58 -9.72 -11.73
N ASP A 147 -30.56 -10.30 -12.43
CA ASP A 147 -31.81 -9.63 -12.81
C ASP A 147 -32.71 -9.31 -11.59
N THR A 148 -32.47 -9.96 -10.44
CA THR A 148 -33.33 -9.87 -9.25
C THR A 148 -32.70 -9.09 -8.09
N ASP A 149 -31.37 -9.02 -7.99
CA ASP A 149 -30.67 -8.21 -7.00
C ASP A 149 -29.40 -7.57 -7.60
N PRO A 150 -29.37 -6.25 -7.84
CA PRO A 150 -28.24 -5.56 -8.48
C PRO A 150 -26.94 -5.59 -7.66
N ARG A 151 -26.99 -6.03 -6.39
CA ARG A 151 -25.80 -6.23 -5.56
C ARG A 151 -25.08 -7.54 -5.88
N LEU A 152 -25.77 -8.50 -6.50
CA LEU A 152 -25.20 -9.78 -6.89
C LEU A 152 -24.54 -9.65 -8.25
N LYS A 153 -23.20 -9.70 -8.25
CA LYS A 153 -22.36 -9.56 -9.44
C LYS A 153 -21.34 -10.69 -9.49
N THR A 154 -21.07 -11.15 -10.71
CA THR A 154 -20.01 -12.12 -11.01
C THR A 154 -18.84 -11.38 -11.64
N TYR A 155 -17.64 -11.68 -11.18
CA TYR A 155 -16.39 -11.04 -11.61
C TYR A 155 -15.44 -12.06 -12.23
N ALA A 156 -14.61 -11.59 -13.18
CA ALA A 156 -13.52 -12.37 -13.75
C ALA A 156 -12.24 -11.54 -13.85
N ASP A 157 -11.11 -12.22 -14.01
CA ASP A 157 -9.81 -11.55 -14.17
C ASP A 157 -9.83 -10.59 -15.35
N PRO A 158 -9.30 -9.37 -15.18
CA PRO A 158 -9.26 -8.39 -16.25
C PRO A 158 -8.22 -8.78 -17.31
N ARG A 159 -8.20 -8.03 -18.41
CA ARG A 159 -7.09 -8.08 -19.37
C ARG A 159 -5.75 -7.76 -18.67
N PRO A 160 -4.61 -8.24 -19.20
CA PRO A 160 -3.31 -8.08 -18.54
C PRO A 160 -2.87 -6.66 -18.11
N PRO A 161 -3.24 -5.56 -18.82
CA PRO A 161 -2.84 -4.22 -18.40
C PRO A 161 -3.39 -3.82 -17.04
N PHE A 162 -2.54 -3.29 -16.17
CA PHE A 162 -2.91 -2.75 -14.87
C PHE A 162 -2.31 -1.35 -14.67
N GLY A 163 -3.01 -0.51 -13.90
CA GLY A 163 -2.47 0.79 -13.47
C GLY A 163 -1.45 0.61 -12.36
N ARG A 164 -0.32 1.32 -12.43
CA ARG A 164 0.72 1.35 -11.39
C ARG A 164 0.84 2.77 -10.84
N ILE A 165 0.93 2.89 -9.52
CA ILE A 165 1.09 4.14 -8.79
C ILE A 165 2.35 4.03 -7.94
N GLY A 166 3.23 5.03 -8.02
CA GLY A 166 4.35 5.22 -7.10
C GLY A 166 4.15 6.51 -6.29
N LEU A 167 4.33 6.45 -4.98
CA LEU A 167 4.26 7.63 -4.11
C LEU A 167 5.36 7.57 -3.05
N VAL A 168 5.98 8.71 -2.76
CA VAL A 168 6.92 8.88 -1.64
C VAL A 168 6.45 10.08 -0.83
N MET A 169 6.37 9.93 0.48
CA MET A 169 5.93 10.96 1.43
C MET A 169 6.97 11.12 2.54
N ARG A 170 7.15 12.35 3.01
CA ARG A 170 8.05 12.72 4.10
C ARG A 170 7.28 13.57 5.12
N PRO A 171 7.69 13.58 6.40
CA PRO A 171 7.14 14.52 7.38
C PRO A 171 7.23 15.97 6.88
N GLY A 172 6.21 16.77 7.22
CA GLY A 172 6.15 18.20 6.90
C GLY A 172 6.98 19.09 7.83
#